data_AF-A0A3D3R6B5-F1
#
_entry.id   AF-A0A3D3R6B5-F1
#
_cell.length_a   1.000
_cell.length_b   1.000
_cell.length_c   1.000
_cell.angle_alpha   90.00
_cell.angle_beta   90.00
_cell.angle_gamma   90.00
#
_symmetry.space_group_name_H-M   'P 1'
#
loop_
_entity.id
_entity.type
_entity.pdbx_description
1 polymer ?
#
loop_
_entity_poly.entity_id
_entity_poly.type
_entity_poly.pdbx_seq_one_letter_code
_entity_poly.pdbx_strand_id
1 'polypeptide(L)'
;LLPYLEQQAVYEQVDRNQVLSHVSNTAACETVIVNFLCPSDIVDPTFMLYQEHALSVSQTPIIKLPTASYVGVFGTLEADDSIPAPPGDGTFLESVPVSFRQLQRGLTH
;
A
#
# COMPACT_ATOMS: atom_id res chain seq x y z
N LEU A 1 -9.20 16.08 -9.14
CA LEU A 1 -8.30 14.91 -9.23
C LEU A 1 -8.99 13.88 -10.11
N LEU A 2 -8.46 13.63 -11.30
CA LEU A 2 -9.02 12.62 -12.22
C LEU A 2 -8.84 11.23 -11.57
N PRO A 3 -9.91 10.42 -11.46
CA PRO A 3 -9.77 9.07 -10.94
C PRO A 3 -8.91 8.22 -11.89
N TYR A 4 -8.01 7.41 -11.33
CA TYR A 4 -7.19 6.41 -12.02
C TYR A 4 -6.10 6.89 -12.97
N LEU A 5 -5.60 8.13 -12.86
CA LEU A 5 -4.43 8.51 -13.63
C LEU A 5 -3.26 7.57 -13.24
N GLU A 6 -2.87 6.71 -14.18
CA GLU A 6 -1.80 5.70 -14.13
C GLU A 6 -2.05 4.42 -13.29
N GLN A 7 -3.00 4.44 -12.34
CA GLN A 7 -3.34 3.22 -11.57
C GLN A 7 -4.01 2.13 -12.41
N GLN A 8 -4.85 2.49 -13.38
CA GLN A 8 -5.56 1.50 -14.20
C GLN A 8 -4.57 0.63 -15.01
N ALA A 9 -3.53 1.24 -15.58
CA ALA A 9 -2.53 0.54 -16.35
C ALA A 9 -1.78 -0.49 -15.51
N VAL A 10 -1.46 -0.19 -14.24
CA VAL A 10 -0.84 -1.14 -13.32
C VAL A 10 -1.85 -2.20 -12.86
N TYR A 11 -3.09 -1.80 -12.57
CA TYR A 11 -4.16 -2.71 -12.13
C TYR A 11 -4.45 -3.83 -13.15
N GLU A 12 -4.38 -3.51 -14.44
CA GLU A 12 -4.58 -4.46 -15.54
C GLU A 12 -3.40 -5.43 -15.73
N GLN A 13 -2.21 -5.10 -15.21
CA GLN A 13 -1.02 -5.95 -15.30
C GLN A 13 -0.91 -6.97 -14.16
N VAL A 14 -1.67 -6.81 -13.07
CA VAL A 14 -1.62 -7.72 -11.91
C VAL A 14 -2.45 -8.97 -12.19
N ASP A 15 -1.78 -10.12 -12.27
CA ASP A 15 -2.41 -11.44 -12.26
C ASP A 15 -2.74 -11.84 -10.82
N ARG A 16 -4.04 -11.73 -10.49
CA ARG A 16 -4.60 -12.01 -9.15
C ARG A 16 -4.76 -13.51 -8.86
N ASN A 17 -4.51 -14.37 -9.85
CA ASN A 17 -4.54 -15.83 -9.65
C ASN A 17 -3.17 -16.39 -9.28
N GLN A 18 -2.15 -15.55 -9.24
CA GLN A 18 -0.78 -15.91 -8.91
C GLN A 18 -0.32 -15.19 -7.66
N VAL A 19 0.69 -15.76 -6.99
CA VAL A 19 1.38 -15.08 -5.90
C VAL A 19 2.10 -13.82 -6.42
N LEU A 20 2.27 -12.83 -5.54
CA LEU A 20 2.86 -11.54 -5.92
C LEU A 20 4.28 -11.68 -6.50
N SER A 21 5.05 -12.66 -6.04
CA SER A 21 6.42 -12.93 -6.52
C SER A 21 6.49 -13.71 -7.84
N HIS A 22 5.36 -14.13 -8.42
CA HIS A 22 5.34 -14.84 -9.69
C HIS A 22 5.79 -13.90 -10.83
N VAL A 23 6.49 -14.46 -11.83
CA VAL A 23 7.07 -13.70 -12.96
C VAL A 23 6.02 -12.90 -13.76
N SER A 24 4.75 -13.33 -13.75
CA SER A 24 3.65 -12.56 -14.38
C SER A 24 3.41 -11.21 -13.73
N ASN A 25 3.79 -11.03 -12.47
CA ASN A 25 3.57 -9.81 -11.69
C ASN A 25 4.82 -8.91 -11.61
N THR A 26 5.95 -9.29 -12.23
CA THR A 26 7.21 -8.53 -12.17
C THR A 26 7.04 -7.09 -12.69
N ALA A 27 6.37 -6.91 -13.83
CA ALA A 27 6.14 -5.59 -14.40
C ALA A 27 5.35 -4.67 -13.46
N ALA A 28 4.30 -5.20 -12.81
CA ALA A 28 3.53 -4.45 -11.84
C ALA A 28 4.36 -4.10 -10.58
N CYS A 29 5.23 -5.00 -10.10
CA CYS A 29 6.08 -4.78 -8.93
C CYS A 29 7.23 -3.78 -9.19
N GLU A 30 7.62 -3.57 -10.45
CA GLU A 30 8.67 -2.62 -10.83
C GLU A 30 8.11 -1.27 -11.27
N THR A 31 6.79 -1.17 -11.49
CA THR A 31 6.16 0.06 -11.97
C THR A 31 5.95 1.04 -10.82
N VAL A 32 6.75 2.10 -10.83
CA VAL A 32 6.62 3.23 -9.91
C VAL A 32 5.70 4.27 -10.53
N ILE A 33 4.60 4.61 -9.84
CA ILE A 33 3.68 5.65 -10.30
C ILE A 33 4.10 6.97 -9.63
N VAL A 34 4.79 7.82 -10.39
CA VAL A 34 5.41 9.06 -9.87
C VAL A 34 4.39 9.98 -9.18
N ASN A 35 3.15 9.98 -9.65
CA ASN A 35 2.06 10.77 -9.05
C ASN A 35 1.66 10.34 -7.63
N PHE A 36 2.08 9.14 -7.20
CA PHE A 36 1.89 8.64 -5.83
C PHE A 36 3.15 8.83 -4.97
N LEU A 37 4.20 9.47 -5.47
CA LEU A 37 5.35 9.87 -4.65
C LEU A 37 5.19 11.32 -4.22
N CYS A 38 5.43 11.61 -2.94
CA CYS A 38 5.49 13.00 -2.49
C CYS A 38 6.81 13.63 -2.97
N PRO A 39 6.79 14.75 -3.70
CA PRO A 39 8.02 15.36 -4.21
C PRO A 39 9.01 15.84 -3.14
N SER A 40 8.56 15.99 -1.90
CA SER A 40 9.41 16.37 -0.76
C SER A 40 9.98 15.18 0.01
N ASP A 41 9.48 13.96 -0.22
CA ASP A 41 9.98 12.78 0.48
C ASP A 41 11.37 12.41 -0.07
N ILE A 42 12.34 12.24 0.83
CA ILE A 42 13.67 11.70 0.51
C ILE A 42 13.60 10.19 0.72
N VAL A 43 12.91 9.51 -0.19
CA VAL A 43 12.72 8.05 -0.13
C VAL A 43 13.10 7.42 -1.46
N ASP A 44 13.60 6.20 -1.41
CA ASP A 44 13.81 5.41 -2.61
C ASP A 44 12.45 5.09 -3.25
N PRO A 45 12.37 5.02 -4.60
CA PRO A 45 11.12 4.74 -5.31
C PRO A 45 10.63 3.30 -5.11
N THR A 46 11.40 2.48 -4.40
CA THR A 46 11.09 1.08 -4.08
C THR A 46 11.66 0.72 -2.71
N PHE A 47 11.04 -0.23 -2.03
CA PHE A 47 11.52 -0.78 -0.76
C PHE A 47 11.56 -2.31 -0.81
N MET A 48 12.41 -2.93 0.03
CA MET A 48 12.43 -4.38 0.21
C MET A 48 11.50 -4.75 1.37
N LEU A 49 10.51 -5.60 1.10
CA LEU A 49 9.69 -6.23 2.13
C LEU A 49 10.46 -7.39 2.75
N TYR A 50 10.48 -7.46 4.08
CA TYR A 50 11.14 -8.52 4.84
C TYR A 50 10.11 -9.34 5.60
N GLN A 51 10.46 -10.59 5.93
CA GLN A 51 9.61 -11.44 6.73
C GLN A 51 9.50 -10.92 8.17
N GLU A 52 8.25 -10.79 8.63
CA GLU A 52 7.95 -10.47 10.02
C GLU A 52 8.25 -11.68 10.91
N HIS A 53 8.87 -11.42 12.06
CA HIS A 53 9.60 -12.37 12.92
C HIS A 53 10.98 -12.79 12.40
N ALA A 54 11.95 -11.94 12.70
CA ALA A 54 13.17 -12.48 13.28
C ALA A 54 13.65 -11.54 14.39
N LEU A 55 13.60 -12.00 15.64
CA LEU A 55 14.45 -11.50 16.73
C LEU A 55 15.95 -11.74 16.44
N SER A 56 16.30 -12.12 15.20
CA SER A 56 17.63 -12.43 14.75
C SER A 56 18.13 -11.30 13.85
N VAL A 57 19.45 -11.09 13.90
CA VAL A 57 20.19 -10.04 13.18
C VAL A 57 20.11 -10.20 11.64
N SER A 58 19.42 -11.23 11.14
CA SER A 58 19.29 -11.55 9.72
C SER A 58 17.82 -11.50 9.30
N GLN A 59 17.42 -10.37 8.71
CA GLN A 59 16.10 -10.23 8.08
C GLN A 59 16.12 -10.98 6.73
N THR A 60 15.13 -11.86 6.51
CA THR A 60 14.99 -12.58 5.23
C THR A 60 14.17 -11.71 4.26
N PRO A 61 14.73 -11.31 3.10
CA PRO A 61 14.00 -10.51 2.12
C PRO A 61 12.92 -11.36 1.43
N ILE A 62 11.74 -10.79 1.23
CA ILE A 62 10.60 -11.43 0.56
C ILE A 62 10.51 -10.94 -0.89
N ILE A 63 10.31 -9.64 -1.08
CA ILE A 63 10.05 -9.05 -2.39
C ILE A 63 10.32 -7.54 -2.37
N LYS A 64 10.77 -7.00 -3.51
CA LYS A 64 10.92 -5.57 -3.73
C LYS A 64 9.64 -5.00 -4.32
N LEU A 65 9.11 -3.91 -3.74
CA LEU A 65 7.86 -3.28 -4.14
C LEU A 65 8.06 -1.79 -4.40
N PRO A 66 7.23 -1.16 -5.26
CA PRO A 66 7.30 0.27 -5.50
C PRO A 66 6.76 1.03 -4.29
N THR A 67 7.40 2.15 -3.96
CA THR A 67 6.94 3.06 -2.92
C THR A 67 5.70 3.80 -3.43
N ALA A 68 4.70 3.96 -2.58
CA ALA A 68 3.55 4.82 -2.84
C ALA A 68 3.18 5.54 -1.54
N SER A 69 3.09 6.85 -1.60
CA SER A 69 2.59 7.72 -0.53
C SER A 69 1.10 7.88 -0.74
N TYR A 70 0.32 7.05 -0.04
CA TYR A 70 -1.12 7.24 0.12
C TYR A 70 -1.40 7.67 1.56
N VAL A 71 -2.20 8.73 1.75
CA VAL A 71 -2.61 9.16 3.09
C VAL A 71 -3.68 8.21 3.62
N GLY A 72 -3.26 7.17 4.33
CA GLY A 72 -4.13 6.23 5.02
C GLY A 72 -3.89 6.24 6.51
N VAL A 73 -4.95 6.49 7.30
CA VAL A 73 -4.94 6.37 8.75
C VAL A 73 -5.87 5.21 9.10
N PHE A 74 -5.33 4.07 9.54
CA PHE A 74 -6.16 2.98 10.07
C PHE A 74 -6.75 3.36 11.42
N GLY A 75 -5.99 4.09 12.24
CA GLY A 75 -6.43 4.52 13.55
C GLY A 75 -5.28 4.61 14.54
N THR A 76 -5.60 4.46 15.82
CA THR A 76 -4.65 4.36 16.94
C THR A 76 -4.23 2.92 17.26
N LEU A 77 -4.76 1.95 16.51
CA LEU A 77 -4.49 0.51 16.64
C LEU A 77 -3.74 0.01 15.41
N GLU A 78 -3.06 -1.14 15.52
CA GLU A 78 -2.48 -1.84 14.36
C GLU A 78 -3.54 -2.74 13.71
N ALA A 79 -3.52 -2.85 12.39
CA ALA A 79 -4.58 -3.54 11.63
C ALA A 79 -4.45 -5.07 11.68
N ASP A 80 -3.27 -5.57 12.02
CA ASP A 80 -2.85 -6.97 12.01
C ASP A 80 -2.73 -7.58 13.42
N ASP A 81 -3.05 -6.83 14.47
CA ASP A 81 -3.04 -7.31 15.86
C ASP A 81 -4.03 -8.47 16.13
N SER A 82 -5.07 -8.65 15.30
CA SER A 82 -6.02 -9.77 15.44
C SER A 82 -6.72 -10.15 14.13
N ILE A 83 -7.26 -11.38 14.06
CA ILE A 83 -8.04 -11.88 12.91
C ILE A 83 -9.43 -12.34 13.41
N PRO A 84 -10.56 -11.76 12.92
CA PRO A 84 -10.62 -10.66 11.95
C PRO A 84 -10.08 -9.34 12.54
N ALA A 85 -9.58 -8.44 11.67
CA ALA A 85 -9.01 -7.17 12.10
C ALA A 85 -10.02 -6.39 12.95
N PRO A 86 -9.60 -5.75 14.05
CA PRO A 86 -10.50 -4.92 14.83
C PRO A 86 -10.90 -3.69 14.01
N PRO A 87 -12.11 -3.14 14.19
CA PRO A 87 -12.47 -1.91 13.49
C PRO A 87 -11.57 -0.75 13.96
N GLY A 88 -10.75 -0.22 13.06
CA GLY A 88 -9.93 0.97 13.30
C GLY A 88 -10.77 2.23 13.46
N ASP A 89 -10.28 3.20 14.24
CA ASP A 89 -10.91 4.52 14.46
C ASP A 89 -10.50 5.59 13.43
N GLY A 90 -9.68 5.20 12.46
CA GLY A 90 -9.22 6.04 11.37
C GLY A 90 -10.14 6.07 10.15
N THR A 91 -9.54 6.51 9.06
CA THR A 91 -10.16 6.66 7.74
C THR A 91 -10.40 5.32 7.04
N PHE A 92 -9.57 4.31 7.33
CA PHE A 92 -9.62 3.01 6.68
C PHE A 92 -10.44 2.01 7.48
N LEU A 93 -11.37 1.34 6.79
CA LEU A 93 -12.12 0.21 7.32
C LEU A 93 -11.76 -0.99 6.45
N GLU A 94 -10.83 -1.82 6.92
CA GLU A 94 -10.34 -3.10 6.33
C GLU A 94 -10.86 -3.43 4.91
N SER A 95 -12.09 -3.93 4.80
CA SER A 95 -12.70 -4.47 3.58
C SER A 95 -13.72 -3.54 2.89
N VAL A 96 -13.87 -2.30 3.40
CA VAL A 96 -14.77 -1.30 2.83
C VAL A 96 -13.96 -0.29 2.00
N PRO A 97 -14.16 -0.23 0.67
CA PRO A 97 -13.51 0.77 -0.14
C PRO A 97 -13.97 2.18 0.29
N VAL A 98 -12.99 3.03 0.60
CA VAL A 98 -13.24 4.43 1.00
C VAL A 98 -12.88 5.34 -0.16
N SER A 99 -13.88 6.04 -0.70
CA SER A 99 -13.70 7.08 -1.71
C SER A 99 -13.28 8.41 -1.08
N PHE A 100 -12.63 9.27 -1.86
CA PHE A 100 -12.27 10.62 -1.42
C PHE A 100 -13.46 11.43 -0.87
N ARG A 101 -14.68 11.18 -1.36
CA ARG A 101 -15.90 11.85 -0.85
C ARG A 101 -16.22 11.45 0.60
N GLN A 102 -15.83 10.25 1.02
CA GLN A 102 -16.09 9.73 2.37
C GLN A 102 -15.05 10.25 3.38
N LEU A 103 -13.98 10.91 2.92
CA LEU A 103 -12.96 11.55 3.75
C LEU A 103 -13.45 12.90 4.30
N GLN A 104 -14.43 12.86 5.20
CA GLN A 104 -15.05 14.07 5.77
C GLN A 104 -14.35 14.57 7.04
N ARG A 105 -13.55 13.73 7.70
CA ARG A 105 -12.79 14.09 8.90
C ARG A 105 -11.42 14.63 8.51
N GLY A 106 -11.03 15.79 9.06
CA GLY A 106 -9.74 16.43 8.77
C GLY A 106 -9.76 17.44 7.61
N LEU A 107 -10.91 17.70 7.00
CA LEU A 107 -11.08 18.90 6.17
C LEU A 107 -11.08 20.11 7.11
N THR A 108 -10.06 20.95 7.01
CA THR A 108 -10.08 22.28 7.61
C THR A 108 -11.27 23.05 7.04
N HIS A 109 -12.06 23.66 7.93
CA HIS A 109 -13.16 24.55 7.58
C HIS A 109 -12.69 25.76 6.76
#